data_AF-A0A0G0R9K3-F1
#
_entry.id   AF-A0A0G0R9K3-F1
#
_cell.length_a   1.000
_cell.length_b   1.000
_cell.length_c   1.000
_cell.angle_alpha   90.00
_cell.angle_beta   90.00
_cell.angle_gamma   90.00
#
_symmetry.space_group_name_H-M   'P 1'
#
loop_
_entity.id
_entity.type
_entity.pdbx_description
1 polymer ?
#
loop_
_entity_poly.entity_id
_entity_poly.type
_entity_poly.pdbx_seq_one_letter_code
_entity_poly.pdbx_strand_id
1 'polypeptide(L)'
;MNNPSEQFRLKLRGKTLVIVDWANVHGWSSDPKSRSYLGWKVDPKRLFEYLGTYSEIFEKRLYFGVDTDKDWSKELKITFESIGFNMQSKEVKWVPVSLDRSHFKKLVKELFDVLDGIKKTNSEIATKLYELREKIESRLGDEEPDFDVGDDGKPYVAGVSPAYAREDGAIHKTTYDLIEELDNELKKLNLNIDELQKHISEPVMRRKCDFDVEIARDTFNLSGDFDQLILFSGDGDYAALVEDLVGKGKKVIIVFAPGHKGREYEELTERGVRGFFLCTANNLKEYISAKNNIPEDFSPGRDSSIVAEDKPKSQ
;
A
#
# COMPACT_ATOMS: atom_id res chain seq x y z
N MET A 1 -9.08 43.16 12.78
CA MET A 1 -10.37 42.49 12.48
C MET A 1 -10.39 42.22 10.98
N ASN A 2 -10.12 40.98 10.56
CA ASN A 2 -10.17 40.61 9.15
C ASN A 2 -11.63 40.37 8.75
N ASN A 3 -12.10 41.04 7.70
CA ASN A 3 -13.43 40.87 7.15
C ASN A 3 -13.63 39.40 6.69
N PRO A 4 -14.68 38.68 7.12
CA PRO A 4 -14.91 37.26 6.75
C PRO A 4 -15.40 37.03 5.31
N SER A 5 -15.21 37.96 4.37
CA SER A 5 -16.01 37.98 3.12
C SER A 5 -15.28 38.39 1.84
N GLU A 6 -13.95 38.27 1.76
CA GLU A 6 -13.29 38.22 0.44
C GLU A 6 -13.16 36.76 0.01
N GLN A 7 -14.17 36.28 -0.71
CA GLN A 7 -14.12 34.98 -1.39
C GLN A 7 -12.98 34.96 -2.40
N PHE A 8 -12.08 33.97 -2.29
CA PHE A 8 -10.96 33.83 -3.21
C PHE A 8 -11.46 33.51 -4.63
N ARG A 9 -10.98 34.26 -5.62
CA ARG A 9 -11.30 34.04 -7.03
C ARG A 9 -10.06 34.19 -7.89
N LEU A 10 -9.90 33.29 -8.86
CA LEU A 10 -8.83 33.40 -9.86
C LEU A 10 -9.13 34.59 -10.78
N LYS A 11 -8.12 35.43 -11.02
CA LYS A 11 -8.24 36.56 -11.95
C LYS A 11 -7.70 36.16 -13.31
N LEU A 12 -8.60 35.73 -14.19
CA LEU A 12 -8.26 35.33 -15.55
C LEU A 12 -8.30 36.55 -16.49
N ARG A 13 -7.41 36.56 -17.48
CA ARG A 13 -7.26 37.59 -18.51
C ARG A 13 -6.87 36.92 -19.81
N GLY A 14 -7.85 36.75 -20.69
CA GLY A 14 -7.68 36.11 -21.98
C GLY A 14 -8.11 34.64 -22.00
N LYS A 15 -8.00 34.02 -23.16
CA LYS A 15 -8.49 32.66 -23.39
C LYS A 15 -7.66 31.67 -22.56
N THR A 16 -8.31 30.87 -21.72
CA THR A 16 -7.64 30.06 -20.70
C THR A 16 -7.82 28.56 -20.96
N LEU A 17 -6.72 27.83 -21.02
CA LEU A 17 -6.69 26.37 -21.02
C LEU A 17 -6.54 25.86 -19.59
N VAL A 18 -7.33 24.87 -19.20
CA VAL A 18 -7.16 24.16 -17.93
C VAL A 18 -6.68 22.74 -18.19
N ILE A 19 -5.64 22.35 -17.48
CA ILE A 19 -5.12 20.99 -17.44
C ILE A 19 -5.19 20.45 -16.02
N VAL A 20 -5.77 19.26 -15.89
CA VAL A 20 -5.86 18.53 -14.63
C VAL A 20 -5.06 17.24 -14.76
N ASP A 21 -3.91 17.19 -14.10
CA ASP A 21 -3.17 15.95 -13.90
C ASP A 21 -3.81 15.19 -12.73
N TRP A 22 -4.70 14.25 -13.05
CA TRP A 22 -5.49 13.59 -12.02
C TRP A 22 -4.65 12.70 -11.11
N ALA A 23 -3.54 12.15 -11.59
CA ALA A 23 -2.65 11.33 -10.75
C ALA A 23 -2.07 12.17 -9.61
N ASN A 24 -1.60 13.38 -9.94
CA ASN A 24 -1.10 14.34 -8.96
C ASN A 24 -2.22 14.88 -8.05
N VAL A 25 -3.35 15.31 -8.62
CA VAL A 25 -4.49 15.86 -7.84
C VAL A 25 -5.07 14.83 -6.87
N HIS A 26 -5.27 13.59 -7.31
CA HIS A 26 -5.72 12.50 -6.45
C HIS A 26 -4.66 12.18 -5.37
N GLY A 27 -3.38 12.20 -5.75
CA GLY A 27 -2.23 11.95 -4.87
C GLY A 27 -2.11 12.91 -3.68
N TRP A 28 -2.60 14.14 -3.80
CA TRP A 28 -2.58 15.12 -2.69
C TRP A 28 -3.26 14.63 -1.40
N SER A 29 -4.16 13.66 -1.52
CA SER A 29 -4.95 13.10 -0.41
C SER A 29 -4.77 11.58 -0.24
N SER A 30 -3.68 11.01 -0.75
CA SER A 30 -3.50 9.54 -0.75
C SER A 30 -2.93 8.97 0.55
N ASP A 31 -2.12 9.73 1.28
CA ASP A 31 -1.46 9.26 2.52
C ASP A 31 -1.80 10.15 3.73
N PRO A 32 -2.75 9.74 4.58
CA PRO A 32 -3.11 10.46 5.80
C PRO A 32 -1.98 10.61 6.83
N LYS A 33 -0.91 9.81 6.74
CA LYS A 33 0.25 9.90 7.63
C LYS A 33 1.32 10.86 7.12
N SER A 34 1.22 11.29 5.86
CA SER A 34 2.16 12.24 5.26
C SER A 34 1.98 13.63 5.88
N ARG A 35 3.09 14.33 6.11
CA ARG A 35 3.08 15.74 6.54
C ARG A 35 2.47 16.68 5.49
N SER A 36 2.46 16.25 4.23
CA SER A 36 1.86 16.99 3.11
C SER A 36 0.43 16.54 2.80
N TYR A 37 -0.22 15.78 3.70
CA TYR A 37 -1.59 15.34 3.48
C TYR A 37 -2.55 16.52 3.38
N LEU A 38 -3.30 16.62 2.28
CA LEU A 38 -4.23 17.73 2.05
C LEU A 38 -5.40 17.75 3.04
N GLY A 39 -5.80 16.59 3.60
CA GLY A 39 -6.88 16.49 4.58
C GLY A 39 -8.30 16.51 3.99
N TRP A 40 -8.44 16.68 2.68
CA TRP A 40 -9.70 16.65 1.96
C TRP A 40 -9.44 16.22 0.51
N LYS A 41 -10.49 15.75 -0.18
CA LYS A 41 -10.40 15.26 -1.56
C LYS A 41 -11.01 16.26 -2.54
N VAL A 42 -10.37 16.44 -3.69
CA VAL A 42 -10.96 17.20 -4.81
C VAL A 42 -12.09 16.38 -5.41
N ASP A 43 -13.27 16.97 -5.52
CA ASP A 43 -14.41 16.40 -6.21
C ASP A 43 -14.38 16.81 -7.69
N PRO A 44 -14.34 15.86 -8.64
CA PRO A 44 -14.20 16.18 -10.06
C PRO A 44 -15.36 17.00 -10.61
N LYS A 45 -16.59 16.72 -10.16
CA LYS A 45 -17.79 17.42 -10.63
C LYS A 45 -17.79 18.85 -10.13
N ARG A 46 -17.51 19.07 -8.86
CA ARG A 46 -17.40 20.39 -8.26
C ARG A 46 -16.24 21.20 -8.85
N LEU A 47 -15.10 20.55 -9.13
CA LEU A 47 -14.00 21.18 -9.86
C LEU A 47 -14.47 21.66 -11.24
N PHE A 48 -15.16 20.80 -11.99
CA PHE A 48 -15.68 21.17 -13.31
C PHE A 48 -16.67 22.34 -13.24
N GLU A 49 -17.63 22.28 -12.31
CA GLU A 49 -18.63 23.33 -12.07
C GLU A 49 -17.96 24.65 -11.70
N TYR A 50 -16.98 24.63 -10.78
CA TYR A 50 -16.21 25.81 -10.38
C TYR A 50 -15.48 26.43 -11.58
N LEU A 51 -14.78 25.62 -12.38
CA LEU A 51 -14.10 26.09 -13.58
C LEU A 51 -15.10 26.60 -14.64
N GLY A 52 -16.31 26.06 -14.67
CA GLY A 52 -17.40 26.53 -15.52
C GLY A 52 -17.92 27.94 -15.18
N THR A 53 -17.59 28.47 -14.00
CA THR A 53 -17.97 29.85 -13.62
C THR A 53 -17.12 30.94 -14.29
N TYR A 54 -16.10 30.56 -15.06
CA TYR A 54 -15.21 31.46 -15.79
C TYR A 54 -15.47 31.36 -17.29
N SER A 55 -15.95 32.45 -17.89
CA SER A 55 -16.17 32.55 -19.34
C SER A 55 -14.88 32.48 -20.17
N GLU A 56 -13.74 32.79 -19.55
CA GLU A 56 -12.41 32.76 -20.15
C GLU A 56 -11.92 31.33 -20.42
N ILE A 57 -12.42 30.35 -19.66
CA ILE A 57 -12.00 28.95 -19.79
C ILE A 57 -12.73 28.31 -20.97
N PHE A 58 -12.01 28.14 -22.08
CA PHE A 58 -12.59 27.53 -23.28
C PHE A 58 -12.47 26.00 -23.28
N GLU A 59 -11.46 25.44 -22.60
CA GLU A 59 -11.19 24.00 -22.60
C GLU A 59 -10.67 23.52 -21.24
N LYS A 60 -11.16 22.34 -20.82
CA LYS A 60 -10.83 21.68 -19.55
C LYS A 60 -10.37 20.26 -19.87
N ARG A 61 -9.06 20.01 -19.91
CA ARG A 61 -8.49 18.68 -20.14
C ARG A 61 -8.18 17.99 -18.83
N LEU A 62 -8.55 16.71 -18.73
CA LEU A 62 -8.23 15.86 -17.59
C LEU A 62 -7.43 14.66 -18.08
N TYR A 63 -6.28 14.43 -17.46
CA TYR A 63 -5.37 13.34 -17.78
C TYR A 63 -5.48 12.26 -16.71
N PHE A 64 -5.82 11.03 -17.12
CA PHE A 64 -6.03 9.92 -16.20
C PHE A 64 -5.65 8.57 -16.80
N GLY A 65 -4.94 7.77 -16.00
CA GLY A 65 -4.51 6.43 -16.36
C GLY A 65 -5.60 5.40 -16.09
N VAL A 66 -5.98 4.64 -17.12
CA VAL A 66 -7.00 3.60 -17.01
C VAL A 66 -6.35 2.25 -16.78
N ASP A 67 -6.77 1.59 -15.72
CA ASP A 67 -6.45 0.19 -15.45
C ASP A 67 -7.55 -0.69 -16.07
N THR A 68 -7.24 -1.37 -17.18
CA THR A 68 -8.19 -2.15 -17.96
C THR A 68 -8.73 -3.36 -17.20
N ASP A 69 -7.99 -3.83 -16.20
CA ASP A 69 -8.35 -4.99 -15.38
C ASP A 69 -9.21 -4.59 -14.17
N LYS A 70 -9.48 -3.30 -13.99
CA LYS A 70 -10.24 -2.77 -12.85
C LYS A 70 -11.47 -2.00 -13.31
N ASP A 71 -12.66 -2.51 -12.99
CA ASP A 71 -13.93 -1.89 -13.36
C ASP A 71 -14.08 -0.47 -12.80
N TRP A 72 -13.69 -0.24 -11.55
CA TRP A 72 -13.71 1.10 -10.95
C TRP A 72 -12.89 2.12 -11.76
N SER A 73 -11.80 1.71 -12.41
CA SER A 73 -10.95 2.62 -13.19
C SER A 73 -11.60 2.99 -14.51
N LYS A 74 -12.27 2.03 -15.16
CA LYS A 74 -13.08 2.23 -16.37
C LYS A 74 -14.30 3.13 -16.07
N GLU A 75 -15.00 2.86 -14.98
CA GLU A 75 -16.15 3.66 -14.54
C GLU A 75 -15.78 5.10 -14.19
N LEU A 76 -14.61 5.30 -13.57
CA LEU A 76 -14.13 6.63 -13.23
C LEU A 76 -13.83 7.46 -14.48
N LYS A 77 -13.26 6.85 -15.54
CA LYS A 77 -13.09 7.50 -16.84
C LYS A 77 -14.44 7.94 -17.42
N ILE A 78 -15.43 7.04 -17.45
CA ILE A 78 -16.79 7.36 -17.92
C ILE A 78 -17.41 8.50 -17.09
N THR A 79 -17.12 8.52 -15.79
CA THR A 79 -17.57 9.59 -14.89
C THR A 79 -16.96 10.94 -15.28
N PHE A 80 -15.65 11.01 -15.55
CA PHE A 80 -15.01 12.26 -16.01
C PHE A 80 -15.56 12.75 -17.35
N GLU A 81 -15.80 11.83 -18.29
CA GLU A 81 -16.39 12.14 -19.59
C GLU A 81 -17.84 12.64 -19.45
N SER A 82 -18.65 12.02 -18.59
CA SER A 82 -20.04 12.44 -18.35
C SER A 82 -20.15 13.76 -17.59
N ILE A 83 -19.16 14.11 -16.77
CA ILE A 83 -19.04 15.44 -16.15
C ILE A 83 -18.76 16.52 -17.21
N GLY A 84 -18.06 16.16 -18.30
CA GLY A 84 -17.80 17.04 -19.44
C GLY A 84 -16.34 17.46 -19.62
N PHE A 85 -15.39 16.83 -18.90
CA PHE A 85 -13.97 17.05 -19.18
C PHE A 85 -13.59 16.52 -20.56
N ASN A 86 -12.68 17.21 -21.26
CA ASN A 86 -11.98 16.61 -22.40
C ASN A 86 -10.97 15.59 -21.86
N MET A 87 -11.34 14.33 -21.92
CA MET A 87 -10.63 13.23 -21.29
C MET A 87 -9.43 12.78 -22.14
N GLN A 88 -8.23 12.81 -21.56
CA GLN A 88 -6.99 12.26 -22.12
C GLN A 88 -6.56 11.04 -21.32
N SER A 89 -6.70 9.85 -21.89
CA SER A 89 -6.43 8.60 -21.18
C SER A 89 -5.37 7.75 -21.85
N LYS A 90 -4.61 7.01 -21.04
CA LYS A 90 -3.73 5.93 -21.49
C LYS A 90 -3.80 4.77 -20.52
N GLU A 91 -3.43 3.59 -21.01
CA GLU A 91 -3.40 2.39 -20.19
C GLU A 91 -2.30 2.45 -19.14
N VAL A 92 -2.62 1.98 -17.95
CA VAL A 92 -1.67 1.80 -16.85
C VAL A 92 -0.71 0.68 -17.17
N LYS A 93 0.59 0.90 -16.96
CA LYS A 93 1.61 -0.13 -17.12
C LYS A 93 1.95 -0.76 -15.78
N TRP A 94 2.09 -2.08 -15.77
CA TRP A 94 2.56 -2.83 -14.61
C TRP A 94 3.97 -3.35 -14.90
N VAL A 95 4.96 -2.75 -14.24
CA VAL A 95 6.37 -3.06 -14.48
C VAL A 95 6.85 -4.02 -13.39
N PRO A 96 7.41 -5.20 -13.74
CA PRO A 96 7.98 -6.11 -12.76
C PRO A 96 9.22 -5.46 -12.12
N VAL A 97 9.23 -5.40 -10.79
CA VAL A 97 10.36 -4.89 -10.01
C VAL A 97 10.86 -6.00 -9.11
N SER A 98 12.09 -6.42 -9.37
CA SER A 98 12.74 -7.43 -8.54
C SER A 98 13.27 -6.82 -7.26
N LEU A 99 12.93 -7.40 -6.11
CA LEU A 99 13.30 -6.87 -4.80
C LEU A 99 14.80 -7.08 -4.49
N ASP A 100 15.42 -8.09 -5.10
CA ASP A 100 16.84 -8.46 -4.98
C ASP A 100 17.84 -7.42 -5.55
N ARG A 101 17.39 -6.57 -6.47
CA ARG A 101 18.19 -5.49 -7.10
C ARG A 101 17.73 -4.09 -6.67
N SER A 102 16.76 -4.00 -5.77
CA SER A 102 16.17 -2.75 -5.33
C SER A 102 16.84 -2.19 -4.08
N HIS A 103 16.44 -1.00 -3.65
CA HIS A 103 16.80 -0.44 -2.35
C HIS A 103 16.38 -1.33 -1.16
N PHE A 104 15.46 -2.28 -1.38
CA PHE A 104 15.06 -3.27 -0.39
C PHE A 104 16.01 -4.45 -0.28
N LYS A 105 17.04 -4.58 -1.14
CA LYS A 105 17.94 -5.75 -1.14
C LYS A 105 18.49 -6.08 0.25
N LYS A 106 18.90 -5.05 1.00
CA LYS A 106 19.42 -5.23 2.36
C LYS A 106 18.35 -5.77 3.31
N LEU A 107 17.15 -5.19 3.29
CA LEU A 107 16.02 -5.61 4.10
C LEU A 107 15.58 -7.04 3.76
N VAL A 108 15.52 -7.39 2.47
CA VAL A 108 15.18 -8.74 2.01
C VAL A 108 16.22 -9.75 2.46
N LYS A 109 17.51 -9.40 2.37
CA LYS A 109 18.58 -10.26 2.87
C LYS A 109 18.46 -10.48 4.38
N GLU A 110 18.28 -9.43 5.16
CA GLU A 110 18.12 -9.53 6.62
C GLU A 110 16.91 -10.41 6.98
N LEU A 111 15.79 -10.27 6.26
CA LEU A 111 14.63 -11.14 6.43
C LEU A 111 14.96 -12.60 6.12
N PHE A 112 15.67 -12.87 5.02
CA PHE A 112 16.05 -14.24 4.65
C PHE A 112 16.99 -14.86 5.67
N ASP A 113 17.97 -14.10 6.16
CA ASP A 113 18.88 -14.56 7.21
C ASP A 113 18.12 -14.93 8.50
N VAL A 114 17.07 -14.17 8.87
CA VAL A 114 16.18 -14.51 10.01
C VAL A 114 15.37 -15.77 9.74
N LEU A 115 14.77 -15.90 8.55
CA LEU A 115 13.98 -17.07 8.16
C LEU A 115 14.83 -18.35 8.15
N ASP A 116 16.05 -18.28 7.63
CA ASP A 116 17.00 -19.40 7.63
C ASP A 116 17.41 -19.78 9.06
N GLY A 117 17.58 -18.80 9.95
CA GLY A 117 17.81 -19.01 11.38
C GLY A 117 16.67 -19.76 12.06
N ILE A 118 15.41 -19.40 11.75
CA ILE A 118 14.22 -20.10 12.26
C ILE A 118 14.19 -21.54 11.76
N LYS A 119 14.41 -21.76 10.45
CA LYS A 119 14.45 -23.11 9.87
C LYS A 119 15.48 -24.00 10.56
N LYS A 120 16.69 -23.47 10.77
CA LYS A 120 17.77 -24.19 11.45
C LYS A 120 17.37 -24.57 12.88
N THR A 121 16.81 -23.62 13.63
CA THR A 121 16.34 -23.85 15.01
C THR A 121 15.25 -24.92 15.04
N ASN A 122 14.29 -24.89 14.11
CA ASN A 122 13.25 -25.91 14.00
C ASN A 122 13.82 -27.30 13.70
N SER A 123 14.82 -27.42 12.83
CA SER A 123 15.51 -28.69 12.57
C SER A 123 16.26 -29.22 13.80
N GLU A 124 16.88 -28.34 14.59
CA GLU A 124 17.51 -28.72 15.86
C GLU A 124 16.47 -29.21 16.89
N ILE A 125 15.30 -28.56 16.97
CA ILE A 125 14.20 -29.02 17.83
C ILE A 125 13.69 -30.38 17.39
N ALA A 126 13.42 -30.57 16.09
CA ALA A 126 12.98 -31.85 15.54
C ALA A 126 13.97 -32.99 15.86
N THR A 127 15.27 -32.73 15.78
CA THR A 127 16.31 -33.71 16.16
C THR A 127 16.22 -34.09 17.64
N LYS A 128 16.05 -33.10 18.54
CA LYS A 128 15.88 -33.35 19.98
C LYS A 128 14.58 -34.09 20.29
N LEU A 129 13.50 -33.80 19.57
CA LEU A 129 12.23 -34.52 19.68
C LEU A 129 12.39 -35.99 19.29
N TYR A 130 13.14 -36.26 18.21
CA TYR A 130 13.49 -37.62 17.81
C TYR A 130 14.31 -38.36 18.87
N GLU A 131 15.35 -37.73 19.42
CA GLU A 131 16.15 -38.33 20.51
C GLU A 131 15.31 -38.59 21.77
N LEU A 132 14.37 -37.70 22.10
CA LEU A 132 13.45 -37.87 23.22
C LEU A 132 12.49 -39.04 22.97
N ARG A 133 11.95 -39.16 21.76
CA ARG A 133 11.10 -40.27 21.30
C ARG A 133 11.81 -41.61 21.49
N GLU A 134 13.04 -41.75 20.99
CA GLU A 134 13.85 -42.97 21.12
C GLU A 134 14.05 -43.37 22.60
N LYS A 135 14.30 -42.40 23.48
CA LYS A 135 14.43 -42.67 24.93
C LYS A 135 13.13 -43.15 25.56
N ILE A 136 11.97 -42.61 25.13
CA ILE A 136 10.65 -43.05 25.61
C ILE A 136 10.37 -44.47 25.11
N GLU A 137 10.60 -44.75 23.83
CA GLU A 137 10.40 -46.07 23.23
C GLU A 137 11.29 -47.13 23.90
N SER A 138 12.56 -46.83 24.17
CA SER A 138 13.46 -47.73 24.89
C SER A 138 12.96 -48.05 26.30
N ARG A 139 12.36 -47.09 27.01
CA ARG A 139 11.80 -47.31 28.36
C ARG A 139 10.50 -48.10 28.35
N LEU A 140 9.69 -47.95 27.30
CA LEU A 140 8.48 -48.73 27.12
C LEU A 140 8.77 -50.18 26.70
N GLY A 141 9.97 -50.47 26.17
CA GLY A 141 10.41 -51.82 25.82
C GLY A 141 11.03 -52.61 26.98
N ASP A 142 11.18 -52.02 28.18
CA ASP A 142 11.73 -52.70 29.35
C ASP A 142 10.69 -53.69 29.93
N GLU A 143 11.05 -54.97 30.04
CA GLU A 143 10.20 -56.04 30.59
C GLU A 143 10.79 -56.58 31.91
N GLU A 144 9.94 -56.82 32.90
CA GLU A 144 10.27 -57.49 34.15
C GLU A 144 9.67 -58.91 34.20
N PRO A 145 10.39 -59.89 34.78
CA PRO A 145 9.85 -61.24 34.95
C PRO A 145 8.66 -61.22 35.91
N ASP A 146 7.55 -61.78 35.47
CA ASP A 146 6.34 -61.95 36.27
C ASP A 146 6.41 -63.28 37.02
N PHE A 147 6.29 -63.22 38.34
CA PHE A 147 6.46 -64.38 39.22
C PHE A 147 5.12 -64.88 39.73
N ASP A 148 4.87 -66.18 39.58
CA ASP A 148 3.71 -66.88 40.16
C ASP A 148 4.19 -67.97 41.12
N VAL A 149 3.30 -68.42 42.00
CA VAL A 149 3.61 -69.45 43.01
C VAL A 149 3.11 -70.80 42.52
N GLY A 150 4.02 -71.75 42.34
CA GLY A 150 3.66 -73.11 41.94
C GLY A 150 2.91 -73.85 43.06
N ASP A 151 2.25 -74.95 42.72
CA ASP A 151 1.58 -75.85 43.68
C ASP A 151 2.53 -76.39 44.77
N ASP A 152 3.84 -76.33 44.55
CA ASP A 152 4.90 -76.69 45.51
C ASP A 152 5.29 -75.54 46.47
N GLY A 153 4.61 -74.39 46.37
CA GLY A 153 4.86 -73.19 47.15
C GLY A 153 6.12 -72.42 46.74
N LYS A 154 6.79 -72.79 45.64
CA LYS A 154 7.99 -72.08 45.16
C LYS A 154 7.63 -71.10 44.04
N PRO A 155 8.26 -69.91 44.02
CA PRO A 155 8.07 -68.95 42.94
C PRO A 155 8.73 -69.47 41.65
N TYR A 156 8.01 -69.34 40.54
CA TYR A 156 8.51 -69.58 39.18
C TYR A 156 8.14 -68.40 38.28
N VAL A 157 8.86 -68.21 37.18
CA VAL A 157 8.56 -67.15 36.20
C VAL A 157 7.39 -67.61 35.33
N ALA A 158 6.24 -66.96 35.46
CA ALA A 158 5.02 -67.28 34.71
C ALA A 158 4.91 -66.50 33.39
N GLY A 159 5.64 -65.40 33.26
CA GLY A 159 5.67 -64.58 32.06
C GLY A 159 6.60 -63.39 32.19
N VAL A 160 6.42 -62.41 31.31
CA VAL A 160 7.06 -61.09 31.37
C VAL A 160 5.95 -60.04 31.34
N SER A 161 6.11 -59.00 32.15
CA SER A 161 5.22 -57.85 32.23
C SER A 161 6.03 -56.57 31.99
N PRO A 162 5.42 -55.49 31.46
CA PRO A 162 6.13 -54.23 31.29
C PRO A 162 6.67 -53.74 32.64
N ALA A 163 7.90 -53.23 32.67
CA ALA A 163 8.58 -52.74 33.87
C ALA A 163 7.99 -51.42 34.46
N TYR A 164 6.81 -51.02 33.99
CA TYR A 164 6.14 -49.76 34.33
C TYR A 164 4.64 -49.99 34.58
N ALA A 165 4.01 -49.11 35.39
CA ALA A 165 2.59 -49.24 35.71
C ALA A 165 1.71 -48.97 34.48
N ARG A 166 0.54 -49.63 34.39
CA ARG A 166 -0.42 -49.42 33.28
C ARG A 166 -0.82 -47.94 33.07
N GLU A 167 -0.90 -47.16 34.15
CA GLU A 167 -1.23 -45.74 34.12
C GLU A 167 -0.11 -44.91 33.47
N ASP A 168 1.16 -45.27 33.72
CA ASP A 168 2.32 -44.62 33.10
C ASP A 168 2.38 -44.89 31.59
N GLY A 169 1.99 -46.10 31.16
CA GLY A 169 1.93 -46.45 29.73
C GLY A 169 1.00 -45.56 28.90
N ALA A 170 -0.15 -45.15 29.46
CA ALA A 170 -1.09 -44.24 28.79
C ALA A 170 -0.54 -42.80 28.69
N ILE A 171 0.16 -42.35 29.72
CA ILE A 171 0.84 -41.04 29.75
C ILE A 171 1.95 -41.00 28.70
N HIS A 172 2.74 -42.07 28.59
CA HIS A 172 3.80 -42.18 27.59
C HIS A 172 3.28 -42.18 26.16
N LYS A 173 2.18 -42.90 25.89
CA LYS A 173 1.53 -42.87 24.58
C LYS A 173 1.04 -41.46 24.21
N THR A 174 0.37 -40.78 25.13
CA THR A 174 -0.12 -39.41 24.89
C THR A 174 1.04 -38.44 24.65
N THR A 175 2.14 -38.60 25.39
CA THR A 175 3.35 -37.80 25.22
C THR A 175 4.00 -38.05 23.85
N TYR A 176 4.02 -39.30 23.40
CA TYR A 176 4.49 -39.67 22.06
C TYR A 176 3.66 -38.99 20.96
N ASP A 177 2.33 -39.07 21.04
CA ASP A 177 1.43 -38.49 20.04
C ASP A 177 1.65 -36.96 19.94
N LEU A 178 1.84 -36.28 21.08
CA LEU A 178 2.16 -34.83 21.11
C LEU A 178 3.53 -34.51 20.49
N ILE A 179 4.54 -35.36 20.70
CA ILE A 179 5.86 -35.20 20.09
C ILE A 179 5.78 -35.33 18.57
N GLU A 180 5.01 -36.31 18.08
CA GLU A 180 4.80 -36.53 16.64
C GLU A 180 4.01 -35.37 16.01
N GLU A 181 2.97 -34.89 16.69
CA GLU A 181 2.22 -33.71 16.24
C GLU A 181 3.13 -32.47 16.13
N LEU A 182 3.96 -32.22 17.15
CA LEU A 182 4.88 -31.09 17.15
C LEU A 182 5.94 -31.18 16.05
N ASP A 183 6.52 -32.37 15.80
CA ASP A 183 7.46 -32.57 14.70
C ASP A 183 6.81 -32.30 13.33
N ASN A 184 5.56 -32.74 13.16
CA ASN A 184 4.78 -32.45 11.95
C ASN A 184 4.49 -30.95 11.78
N GLU A 185 4.19 -30.23 12.86
CA GLU A 185 4.01 -28.77 12.83
C GLU A 185 5.31 -28.05 12.45
N LEU A 186 6.45 -28.45 13.01
CA LEU A 186 7.77 -27.87 12.69
C LEU A 186 8.13 -28.09 11.21
N LYS A 187 7.82 -29.27 10.66
CA LYS A 187 7.99 -29.56 9.22
C LYS A 187 7.13 -28.65 8.35
N LYS A 188 5.84 -28.49 8.69
CA LYS A 188 4.92 -27.58 7.97
C LYS A 188 5.42 -26.15 8.01
N LEU A 189 5.89 -25.68 9.17
CA LEU A 189 6.43 -24.33 9.32
C LEU A 189 7.63 -24.10 8.41
N ASN A 190 8.56 -25.06 8.32
CA ASN A 190 9.72 -24.94 7.43
C ASN A 190 9.32 -24.88 5.94
N LEU A 191 8.33 -25.68 5.52
CA LEU A 191 7.79 -25.62 4.16
C LEU A 191 7.15 -24.26 3.85
N ASN A 192 6.38 -23.72 4.80
CA ASN A 192 5.79 -22.38 4.66
C ASN A 192 6.87 -21.29 4.54
N ILE A 193 7.98 -21.42 5.28
CA ILE A 193 9.10 -20.49 5.17
C ILE A 193 9.72 -20.55 3.76
N ASP A 194 9.90 -21.76 3.20
CA ASP A 194 10.41 -21.93 1.83
C ASP A 194 9.49 -21.28 0.78
N GLU A 195 8.18 -21.46 0.94
CA GLU A 195 7.18 -20.84 0.06
C GLU A 195 7.20 -19.31 0.17
N LEU A 196 7.32 -18.76 1.39
CA LEU A 196 7.46 -17.32 1.61
C LEU A 196 8.74 -16.76 0.97
N GLN A 197 9.88 -17.43 1.14
CA GLN A 197 11.15 -17.00 0.52
C GLN A 197 11.04 -17.00 -1.02
N LYS A 198 10.36 -18.00 -1.59
CA LYS A 198 10.08 -18.06 -3.03
C LYS A 198 9.22 -16.88 -3.50
N HIS A 199 8.11 -16.60 -2.83
CA HIS A 199 7.24 -15.47 -3.20
C HIS A 199 7.91 -14.11 -3.06
N ILE A 200 8.76 -13.91 -2.05
CA ILE A 200 9.53 -12.65 -1.89
C ILE A 200 10.57 -12.49 -3.01
N SER A 201 11.03 -13.61 -3.59
CA SER A 201 11.97 -13.60 -4.72
C SER A 201 11.28 -13.32 -6.06
N GLU A 202 9.96 -13.46 -6.14
CA GLU A 202 9.19 -13.11 -7.33
C GLU A 202 9.11 -11.59 -7.51
N PRO A 203 9.19 -11.07 -8.76
CA PRO A 203 9.05 -9.64 -8.99
C PRO A 203 7.69 -9.11 -8.55
N VAL A 204 7.69 -7.98 -7.85
CA VAL A 204 6.45 -7.27 -7.51
C VAL A 204 6.07 -6.36 -8.66
N MET A 205 4.80 -6.35 -9.04
CA MET A 205 4.31 -5.50 -10.13
C MET A 205 4.10 -4.06 -9.63
N ARG A 206 4.90 -3.12 -10.14
CA ARG A 206 4.77 -1.70 -9.84
C ARG A 206 3.89 -1.01 -10.87
N ARG A 207 2.83 -0.36 -10.39
CA ARG A 207 1.98 0.51 -11.22
C ARG A 207 2.75 1.73 -11.71
N LYS A 208 2.73 2.02 -13.02
CA LYS A 208 3.29 3.23 -13.63
C LYS A 208 2.32 3.85 -14.63
N CYS A 209 2.00 5.12 -14.44
CA CYS A 209 1.14 5.89 -15.35
C CYS A 209 1.30 7.40 -15.08
N ASP A 210 2.47 7.96 -15.43
CA ASP A 210 2.74 9.40 -15.49
C ASP A 210 2.06 10.03 -16.72
N PHE A 211 1.88 11.33 -16.81
CA PHE A 211 1.36 12.01 -18.03
C PHE A 211 2.22 13.20 -18.46
N ASP A 212 3.42 13.32 -17.90
CA ASP A 212 4.23 14.53 -18.00
C ASP A 212 4.55 14.89 -19.45
N VAL A 213 4.89 13.88 -20.26
CA VAL A 213 5.19 14.04 -21.69
C VAL A 213 3.95 14.44 -22.48
N GLU A 214 2.81 13.76 -22.28
CA GLU A 214 1.58 14.07 -23.01
C GLU A 214 1.04 15.46 -22.63
N ILE A 215 1.04 15.79 -21.34
CA ILE A 215 0.65 17.12 -20.84
C ILE A 215 1.56 18.18 -21.44
N ALA A 216 2.88 18.03 -21.34
CA ALA A 216 3.81 19.02 -21.87
C ALA A 216 3.64 19.23 -23.39
N ARG A 217 3.58 18.13 -24.16
CA ARG A 217 3.39 18.16 -25.60
C ARG A 217 2.07 18.82 -26.00
N ASP A 218 0.96 18.40 -25.40
CA ASP A 218 -0.36 18.90 -25.76
C ASP A 218 -0.52 20.38 -25.39
N THR A 219 -0.03 20.77 -24.21
CA THR A 219 -0.01 22.18 -23.78
C THR A 219 0.80 23.04 -24.74
N PHE A 220 1.98 22.57 -25.13
CA PHE A 220 2.86 23.32 -26.02
C PHE A 220 2.28 23.45 -27.42
N ASN A 221 1.67 22.39 -27.96
CA ASN A 221 1.00 22.41 -29.27
C ASN A 221 -0.18 23.40 -29.28
N LEU A 222 -0.92 23.49 -28.17
CA LEU A 222 -2.02 24.45 -28.01
C LEU A 222 -1.56 25.86 -27.64
N SER A 223 -0.27 26.11 -27.48
CA SER A 223 0.22 27.43 -27.01
C SER A 223 -0.18 28.59 -27.93
N GLY A 224 -0.56 28.33 -29.19
CA GLY A 224 -1.14 29.33 -30.08
C GLY A 224 -2.60 29.72 -29.73
N ASP A 225 -3.33 28.84 -29.06
CA ASP A 225 -4.79 28.90 -28.92
C ASP A 225 -5.28 29.47 -27.58
N PHE A 226 -4.38 29.69 -26.62
CA PHE A 226 -4.71 30.23 -25.29
C PHE A 226 -3.71 31.32 -24.88
N ASP A 227 -4.14 32.25 -24.03
CA ASP A 227 -3.31 33.28 -23.40
C ASP A 227 -2.85 32.86 -22.01
N GLN A 228 -3.63 32.01 -21.34
CA GLN A 228 -3.35 31.52 -19.99
C GLN A 228 -3.49 30.02 -19.85
N LEU A 229 -2.65 29.43 -19.00
CA LEU A 229 -2.72 28.05 -18.56
C LEU A 229 -3.04 28.02 -17.06
N ILE A 230 -3.98 27.15 -16.67
CA ILE A 230 -4.11 26.68 -15.28
C ILE A 230 -3.73 25.20 -15.28
N LEU A 231 -2.66 24.85 -14.56
CA LEU A 231 -2.21 23.47 -14.41
C LEU A 231 -2.45 23.02 -12.97
N PHE A 232 -3.36 22.06 -12.80
CA PHE A 232 -3.54 21.35 -11.53
C PHE A 232 -2.52 20.22 -11.45
N SER A 233 -1.31 20.59 -11.07
CA SER A 233 -0.23 19.71 -10.65
C SER A 233 0.74 20.54 -9.83
N GLY A 234 1.36 19.94 -8.83
CA GLY A 234 2.46 20.56 -8.10
C GLY A 234 3.83 20.03 -8.51
N ASP A 235 3.87 19.14 -9.50
CA ASP A 235 5.10 18.50 -9.96
C ASP A 235 6.08 19.52 -10.56
N GLY A 236 7.33 19.46 -10.10
CA GLY A 236 8.41 20.36 -10.53
C GLY A 236 8.89 20.10 -11.96
N ASP A 237 8.65 18.91 -12.51
CA ASP A 237 9.09 18.53 -13.85
C ASP A 237 8.44 19.41 -14.95
N TYR A 238 7.31 20.05 -14.65
CA TYR A 238 6.67 21.01 -15.55
C TYR A 238 7.34 22.40 -15.55
N ALA A 239 8.33 22.69 -14.71
CA ALA A 239 8.96 24.01 -14.62
C ALA A 239 9.52 24.49 -15.98
N ALA A 240 10.13 23.60 -16.75
CA ALA A 240 10.61 23.91 -18.11
C ALA A 240 9.45 24.33 -19.05
N LEU A 241 8.32 23.61 -18.99
CA LEU A 241 7.11 23.98 -19.74
C LEU A 241 6.59 25.35 -19.31
N VAL A 242 6.60 25.65 -18.01
CA VAL A 242 6.19 26.95 -17.48
C VAL A 242 7.07 28.06 -18.05
N GLU A 243 8.39 27.90 -18.03
CA GLU A 243 9.34 28.87 -18.58
C GLU A 243 9.11 29.12 -20.06
N ASP A 244 8.96 28.05 -20.86
CA ASP A 244 8.73 28.16 -22.31
C ASP A 244 7.43 28.91 -22.62
N LEU A 245 6.35 28.63 -21.88
CA LEU A 245 5.07 29.30 -22.05
C LEU A 245 5.14 30.78 -21.64
N VAL A 246 5.77 31.08 -20.51
CA VAL A 246 5.96 32.48 -20.08
C VAL A 246 6.85 33.24 -21.06
N GLY A 247 7.90 32.60 -21.60
CA GLY A 247 8.75 33.16 -22.66
C GLY A 247 7.97 33.49 -23.93
N LYS A 248 6.91 32.74 -24.24
CA LYS A 248 5.92 33.02 -25.30
C LYS A 248 4.86 34.05 -24.91
N GLY A 249 5.01 34.73 -23.77
CA GLY A 249 4.09 35.75 -23.27
C GLY A 249 2.81 35.21 -22.64
N LYS A 250 2.73 33.90 -22.36
CA LYS A 250 1.57 33.29 -21.71
C LYS A 250 1.64 33.51 -20.20
N LYS A 251 0.47 33.44 -19.56
CA LYS A 251 0.39 33.42 -18.09
C LYS A 251 0.12 31.99 -17.62
N VAL A 252 0.83 31.56 -16.60
CA VAL A 252 0.71 30.20 -16.07
C VAL A 252 0.36 30.26 -14.59
N ILE A 253 -0.71 29.58 -14.21
CA ILE A 253 -1.15 29.39 -12.82
C ILE A 253 -0.94 27.91 -12.47
N ILE A 254 -0.05 27.65 -11.52
CA ILE A 254 0.15 26.31 -10.97
C ILE A 254 -0.72 26.16 -9.72
N VAL A 255 -1.60 25.15 -9.74
CA VAL A 255 -2.46 24.79 -8.60
C VAL A 255 -1.94 23.53 -7.93
N PHE A 256 -1.62 23.62 -6.64
CA PHE A 256 -0.97 22.54 -5.89
C PHE A 256 -1.49 22.43 -4.46
N ALA A 257 -1.46 21.23 -3.87
CA ALA A 257 -1.71 21.05 -2.44
C ALA A 257 -0.50 21.50 -1.59
N PRO A 258 -0.71 22.02 -0.35
CA PRO A 258 0.40 22.37 0.52
C PRO A 258 1.38 21.22 0.71
N GLY A 259 2.68 21.48 0.53
CA GLY A 259 3.72 20.45 0.62
C GLY A 259 3.88 19.56 -0.62
N HIS A 260 3.12 19.81 -1.70
CA HIS A 260 3.24 19.13 -3.00
C HIS A 260 3.78 20.04 -4.11
N LYS A 261 4.39 21.18 -3.76
CA LYS A 261 5.01 22.11 -4.72
C LYS A 261 6.45 21.68 -5.00
N GLY A 262 6.81 21.49 -6.26
CA GLY A 262 8.20 21.33 -6.71
C GLY A 262 9.09 22.50 -6.31
N ARG A 263 10.38 22.23 -6.07
CA ARG A 263 11.35 23.26 -5.64
C ARG A 263 11.74 24.19 -6.79
N GLU A 264 11.66 23.68 -8.01
CA GLU A 264 11.92 24.38 -9.27
C GLU A 264 11.05 25.66 -9.38
N TYR A 265 9.83 25.62 -8.84
CA TYR A 265 8.95 26.79 -8.78
C TYR A 265 9.43 27.89 -7.82
N GLU A 266 10.23 27.55 -6.82
CA GLU A 266 10.88 28.53 -5.93
C GLU A 266 11.92 29.31 -6.71
N GLU A 267 12.77 28.62 -7.47
CA GLU A 267 13.77 29.24 -8.34
C GLU A 267 13.14 30.18 -9.37
N LEU A 268 12.02 29.78 -9.99
CA LEU A 268 11.27 30.65 -10.92
C LEU A 268 10.69 31.89 -10.23
N THR A 269 10.23 31.74 -8.99
CA THR A 269 9.70 32.87 -8.20
C THR A 269 10.81 33.83 -7.82
N GLU A 270 11.96 33.32 -7.36
CA GLU A 270 13.14 34.11 -6.98
C GLU A 270 13.73 34.88 -8.17
N ARG A 271 13.73 34.27 -9.37
CA ARG A 271 14.11 34.92 -10.63
C ARG A 271 13.13 36.01 -11.08
N GLY A 272 11.98 36.14 -10.44
CA GLY A 272 10.98 37.15 -10.76
C GLY A 272 10.32 36.95 -12.14
N VAL A 273 10.12 35.70 -12.55
CA VAL A 273 9.51 35.33 -13.84
C VAL A 273 8.10 35.92 -13.93
N ARG A 274 7.92 36.95 -14.77
CA ARG A 274 6.65 37.66 -14.91
C ARG A 274 5.65 36.83 -15.69
N GLY A 275 4.45 36.64 -15.16
CA GLY A 275 3.40 35.82 -15.80
C GLY A 275 3.27 34.42 -15.21
N PHE A 276 4.13 34.06 -14.26
CA PHE A 276 4.02 32.84 -13.47
C PHE A 276 3.32 33.13 -12.13
N PHE A 277 2.38 32.27 -11.73
CA PHE A 277 1.59 32.41 -10.51
C PHE A 277 1.40 31.06 -9.82
N LEU A 278 1.36 31.10 -8.49
CA LEU A 278 1.17 29.96 -7.61
C LEU A 278 -0.17 30.07 -6.88
N CYS A 279 -0.95 28.99 -6.85
CA CYS A 279 -2.23 28.92 -6.15
C CYS A 279 -2.29 27.63 -5.33
N THR A 280 -2.41 27.75 -4.01
CA THR A 280 -2.62 26.55 -3.18
C THR A 280 -4.06 26.07 -3.32
N ALA A 281 -4.28 24.76 -3.41
CA ALA A 281 -5.59 24.13 -3.50
C ALA A 281 -6.52 24.52 -2.33
N ASN A 282 -5.97 24.86 -1.16
CA ASN A 282 -6.74 25.35 -0.02
C ASN A 282 -7.54 26.62 -0.33
N ASN A 283 -7.05 27.49 -1.22
CA ASN A 283 -7.77 28.69 -1.65
C ASN A 283 -9.02 28.34 -2.47
N LEU A 284 -9.10 27.12 -2.99
CA LEU A 284 -10.20 26.62 -3.81
C LEU A 284 -11.10 25.63 -3.03
N LYS A 285 -10.73 25.26 -1.81
CA LYS A 285 -11.32 24.16 -1.03
C LYS A 285 -12.84 24.24 -0.98
N GLU A 286 -13.39 25.41 -0.61
CA GLU A 286 -14.84 25.60 -0.46
C GLU A 286 -15.64 25.30 -1.73
N TYR A 287 -15.02 25.48 -2.89
CA TYR A 287 -15.64 25.27 -4.19
C TYR A 287 -15.48 23.84 -4.69
N ILE A 288 -14.28 23.27 -4.55
CA ILE A 288 -13.90 22.02 -5.24
C ILE A 288 -13.81 20.80 -4.32
N SER A 289 -13.90 20.94 -2.99
CA SER A 289 -13.81 19.79 -2.09
C SER A 289 -15.05 18.91 -2.15
N ALA A 290 -14.87 17.59 -2.09
CA ALA A 290 -15.95 16.66 -1.83
C ALA A 290 -16.71 17.09 -0.57
N LYS A 291 -18.04 17.09 -0.63
CA LYS A 291 -18.84 17.25 0.59
C LYS A 291 -18.51 16.05 1.48
N ASN A 292 -18.29 16.27 2.77
CA ASN A 292 -18.09 15.19 3.75
C ASN A 292 -19.38 14.36 3.86
N ASN A 293 -19.65 13.50 2.88
CA ASN A 293 -20.47 12.32 3.06
C ASN A 293 -19.47 11.18 3.28
N ILE A 294 -18.89 11.14 4.46
CA ILE A 294 -18.34 9.90 4.98
C ILE A 294 -19.57 9.23 5.63
N PRO A 295 -20.13 8.15 5.07
CA PRO A 295 -21.05 7.31 5.82
C PRO A 295 -20.36 6.89 7.12
N GLU A 296 -21.02 6.98 8.28
CA GLU A 296 -20.44 6.58 9.58
C GLU A 296 -19.89 5.15 9.59
N ASP A 297 -20.31 4.36 8.61
CA ASP A 297 -20.05 2.95 8.34
C ASP A 297 -18.98 2.69 7.26
N PHE A 298 -18.30 3.71 6.72
CA PHE A 298 -17.22 3.51 5.75
C PHE A 298 -15.91 3.06 6.43
N SER A 299 -15.77 1.74 6.60
CA SER A 299 -14.49 1.07 6.88
C SER A 299 -13.68 0.95 5.59
N PRO A 300 -12.47 1.56 5.48
CA PRO A 300 -11.60 1.32 4.35
C PRO A 300 -11.08 -0.11 4.48
N GLY A 301 -11.70 -1.03 3.76
CA GLY A 301 -11.40 -2.46 3.77
C GLY A 301 -9.91 -2.75 3.94
N ARG A 302 -9.56 -3.15 5.15
CA ARG A 302 -8.49 -4.10 5.40
C ARG A 302 -9.17 -5.35 5.89
N ASP A 303 -8.97 -6.44 5.16
CA ASP A 303 -8.85 -7.73 5.81
C ASP A 303 -7.69 -7.61 6.81
N SER A 304 -8.04 -7.27 8.04
CA SER A 304 -7.23 -7.53 9.23
C SER A 304 -8.14 -8.26 10.18
N SER A 305 -8.23 -9.57 9.98
CA SER A 305 -8.59 -10.48 11.04
C SER A 305 -7.53 -10.42 12.14
N ILE A 306 -8.00 -10.48 13.39
CA ILE A 306 -7.25 -10.69 14.66
C ILE A 306 -6.50 -9.42 15.12
N VAL A 307 -6.74 -8.81 16.29
CA VAL A 307 -6.82 -9.34 17.67
C VAL A 307 -7.74 -8.45 18.52
N ALA A 308 -8.63 -9.08 19.28
CA ALA A 308 -9.42 -8.48 20.36
C ALA A 308 -8.59 -8.43 21.68
N GLU A 309 -9.10 -7.66 22.64
CA GLU A 309 -8.63 -7.45 24.03
C GLU A 309 -7.68 -6.25 24.18
N ASP A 310 -7.90 -5.29 25.09
CA ASP A 310 -8.40 -5.45 26.45
C ASP A 310 -9.06 -4.14 26.97
N LYS A 311 -10.20 -4.25 27.66
CA LYS A 311 -10.81 -3.12 28.40
C LYS A 311 -10.42 -3.24 29.87
N PRO A 312 -9.80 -2.22 30.50
CA PRO A 312 -9.69 -2.22 31.95
C PRO A 312 -11.07 -1.98 32.56
N LYS A 313 -11.52 -2.92 33.40
CA LYS A 313 -12.65 -2.73 34.31
C LYS A 313 -12.29 -1.63 35.30
N SER A 314 -13.01 -0.51 35.27
CA SER A 314 -13.03 0.44 36.38
C SER A 314 -14.01 -0.06 37.45
N GLN A 315 -13.53 -0.14 38.69
CA GLN A 315 -14.34 -0.19 39.91
C GLN A 315 -15.13 1.10 40.10
#